data_AF-A0A444ZK45-F1
#
_entry.id   AF-A0A444ZK45-F1
#
_cell.length_a   1.000
_cell.length_b   1.000
_cell.length_c   1.000
_cell.angle_alpha   90.00
_cell.angle_beta   90.00
_cell.angle_gamma   90.00
#
_symmetry.space_group_name_H-M   'P 1'
#
loop_
_entity.id
_entity.type
_entity.pdbx_description
1 polymer ?
#
loop_
_entity_poly.entity_id
_entity_poly.type
_entity_poly.pdbx_seq_one_letter_code
_entity_poly.pdbx_strand_id
1 'polypeptide(L)'
;MVFKGYVFSRLRAYAGGEPLQKDEKEKEIKASYVKISGQKSSYDCGIYVMKWLELIEPENIKKGKYEWDNWKQEEVDHYRVEYASWILFGEMNKERDQAIRESNAIRLSKPSSVLLSPFCQINSADIETA
;
A
#
# COMPACT_ATOMS: atom_id res chain seq x y z
N MET A 1 -13.86 -10.68 -11.28
CA MET A 1 -14.00 -9.75 -10.12
C MET A 1 -14.46 -8.40 -10.64
N VAL A 2 -15.41 -7.72 -9.98
CA VAL A 2 -15.92 -6.41 -10.42
C VAL A 2 -15.51 -5.36 -9.38
N PHE A 3 -14.82 -4.31 -9.82
CA PHE A 3 -14.43 -3.20 -8.96
C PHE A 3 -15.25 -1.96 -9.31
N LYS A 4 -15.75 -1.26 -8.29
CA LYS A 4 -16.31 0.10 -8.46
C LYS A 4 -15.14 1.10 -8.56
N GLY A 5 -15.27 2.15 -9.36
CA GLY A 5 -14.14 3.03 -9.70
C GLY A 5 -13.40 3.64 -8.50
N TYR A 6 -14.08 3.99 -7.40
CA TYR A 6 -13.40 4.42 -6.17
C TYR A 6 -12.49 3.33 -5.57
N VAL A 7 -12.99 2.10 -5.47
CA VAL A 7 -12.21 0.96 -4.96
C VAL A 7 -11.03 0.68 -5.90
N PHE A 8 -11.27 0.75 -7.21
CA PHE A 8 -10.24 0.58 -8.23
C PHE A 8 -9.13 1.63 -8.13
N SER A 9 -9.48 2.92 -7.98
CA SER A 9 -8.54 4.02 -7.81
C SER A 9 -7.64 3.83 -6.58
N ARG A 10 -8.22 3.38 -5.46
CA ARG A 10 -7.47 3.06 -4.22
C ARG A 10 -6.55 1.87 -4.40
N LEU A 11 -6.99 0.83 -5.11
CA LEU A 11 -6.17 -0.33 -5.41
C LEU A 11 -5.00 0.01 -6.35
N ARG A 12 -5.20 0.93 -7.30
CA ARG A 12 -4.15 1.42 -8.20
C ARG A 12 -3.04 2.14 -7.44
N ALA A 13 -3.41 3.05 -6.54
CA ALA A 13 -2.47 3.71 -5.63
C ALA A 13 -1.70 2.72 -4.74
N TYR A 14 -2.36 1.65 -4.29
CA TYR A 14 -1.73 0.61 -3.48
C TYR A 14 -0.72 -0.23 -4.29
N ALA A 15 -1.03 -0.53 -5.54
CA ALA A 15 -0.16 -1.24 -6.47
C ALA A 15 0.97 -0.36 -7.06
N GLY A 16 1.17 0.87 -6.55
CA GLY A 16 2.21 1.78 -7.04
C GLY A 16 1.85 2.56 -8.31
N GLY A 17 0.64 2.37 -8.87
CA GLY A 17 0.14 3.16 -9.97
C GLY A 17 -0.47 4.49 -9.52
N GLU A 18 -0.62 5.45 -10.43
CA GLU A 18 -1.26 6.72 -10.07
C GLU A 18 -2.74 6.54 -9.71
N PRO A 19 -3.25 7.17 -8.63
CA PRO A 19 -4.69 7.18 -8.36
C PRO A 19 -5.46 7.88 -9.50
N LEU A 20 -6.71 7.49 -9.70
CA LEU A 20 -7.57 8.21 -10.63
C LEU A 20 -7.96 9.56 -10.02
N GLN A 21 -8.14 10.58 -10.86
CA GLN A 21 -8.68 11.86 -10.41
C GLN A 21 -10.10 11.66 -9.86
N LYS A 22 -10.43 12.42 -8.81
CA LYS A 22 -11.70 12.34 -8.04
C LYS A 22 -12.92 12.93 -8.79
N ASP A 23 -12.86 13.04 -10.11
CA ASP A 23 -13.93 13.59 -10.94
C ASP A 23 -15.01 12.54 -11.29
N GLU A 24 -16.10 12.96 -11.93
CA GLU A 24 -17.26 12.09 -12.27
C GLU A 24 -16.88 10.81 -13.01
N LYS A 25 -15.71 10.79 -13.65
CA LYS A 25 -15.11 9.64 -14.32
C LYS A 25 -14.91 8.44 -13.40
N GLU A 26 -14.64 8.62 -12.10
CA GLU A 26 -14.55 7.51 -11.13
C GLU A 26 -15.89 6.75 -10.99
N LYS A 27 -17.03 7.44 -11.09
CA LYS A 27 -18.36 6.80 -10.93
C LYS A 27 -18.77 6.02 -12.18
N GLU A 28 -18.24 6.39 -13.34
CA GLU A 28 -18.54 5.77 -14.62
C GLU A 28 -17.66 4.56 -14.96
N ILE A 29 -16.53 4.38 -14.26
CA ILE A 29 -15.64 3.26 -14.51
C ILE A 29 -16.26 1.98 -13.95
N LYS A 30 -16.92 1.23 -14.83
CA LYS A 30 -17.15 -0.20 -14.66
C LYS A 30 -15.88 -0.92 -15.12
N ALA A 31 -15.08 -1.42 -14.18
CA ALA A 31 -13.97 -2.29 -14.52
C ALA A 31 -14.51 -3.49 -15.30
N SER A 32 -14.10 -3.63 -16.56
CA SER A 32 -14.43 -4.76 -17.41
C SER A 32 -13.94 -6.05 -16.77
N TYR A 33 -14.65 -7.16 -17.01
CA TYR A 33 -14.20 -8.48 -16.58
C TYR A 33 -12.83 -8.80 -17.20
N VAL A 34 -11.78 -8.77 -16.40
CA VAL A 34 -10.43 -9.14 -16.84
C VAL A 34 -10.37 -10.67 -16.90
N LYS A 35 -10.36 -11.22 -18.11
CA LYS A 35 -10.16 -12.66 -18.33
C LYS A 35 -8.66 -12.92 -18.31
N ILE A 36 -8.16 -13.39 -17.17
CA ILE A 36 -6.75 -13.74 -16.99
C ILE A 36 -6.55 -15.15 -17.53
N SER A 37 -6.32 -15.28 -18.84
CA SER A 37 -6.18 -16.58 -19.52
C SER A 37 -4.90 -17.35 -19.15
N GLY A 38 -3.92 -16.68 -18.52
CA GLY A 38 -2.63 -17.28 -18.14
C GLY A 38 -2.52 -17.79 -16.70
N GLN A 39 -3.57 -17.63 -15.88
CA GLN A 39 -3.52 -18.04 -14.47
C GLN A 39 -3.52 -19.57 -14.35
N LYS A 40 -2.39 -20.14 -13.91
CA LYS A 40 -2.23 -21.60 -13.75
C LYS A 40 -2.72 -22.15 -12.41
N SER A 41 -2.68 -21.34 -11.34
CA SER A 41 -3.15 -21.73 -10.00
C SER A 41 -4.28 -20.83 -9.54
N SER A 42 -5.27 -21.36 -8.80
CA SER A 42 -6.41 -20.59 -8.30
C SER A 42 -6.04 -19.45 -7.34
N TYR A 43 -4.86 -19.52 -6.72
CA TYR A 43 -4.39 -18.56 -5.71
C TYR A 43 -3.66 -17.35 -6.30
N ASP A 44 -3.19 -17.44 -7.55
CA ASP A 44 -2.40 -16.38 -8.19
C ASP A 44 -3.25 -15.19 -8.69
N CYS A 45 -4.58 -15.22 -8.51
CA CYS A 45 -5.47 -14.18 -9.04
C CYS A 45 -5.11 -12.79 -8.51
N GLY A 46 -4.65 -12.71 -7.25
CA GLY A 46 -4.16 -11.47 -6.65
C GLY A 46 -2.98 -10.87 -7.41
N ILE A 47 -2.02 -11.69 -7.84
CA ILE A 47 -0.80 -11.24 -8.54
C ILE A 47 -1.17 -10.60 -9.89
N TYR A 48 -2.00 -11.28 -10.67
CA TYR A 48 -2.45 -10.78 -11.97
C TYR A 48 -3.29 -9.50 -11.84
N VAL A 49 -4.14 -9.41 -10.80
CA VAL A 49 -4.91 -8.19 -10.51
C VAL A 49 -3.97 -7.04 -10.14
N MET A 50 -2.97 -7.29 -9.29
CA MET A 50 -1.99 -6.28 -8.88
C MET A 50 -1.18 -5.76 -10.07
N LYS A 51 -0.65 -6.66 -10.92
CA LYS A 51 0.07 -6.23 -12.11
C LYS A 51 -0.81 -5.50 -13.11
N TRP A 52 -2.08 -5.93 -13.25
CA TRP A 52 -3.02 -5.22 -14.10
C TRP A 52 -3.25 -3.80 -13.60
N LEU A 53 -3.40 -3.60 -12.30
CA LEU A 53 -3.54 -2.27 -11.70
C LEU A 53 -2.29 -1.40 -11.90
N GLU A 54 -1.10 -2.00 -11.84
CA GLU A 54 0.19 -1.33 -12.08
C GLU A 54 0.31 -0.82 -13.53
N LEU A 55 -0.06 -1.65 -14.51
CA LEU A 55 0.15 -1.37 -15.94
C LEU A 55 -1.00 -0.64 -16.64
N ILE A 56 -2.22 -0.70 -16.10
CA ILE A 56 -3.40 -0.18 -16.77
C ILE A 56 -3.40 1.35 -16.83
N GLU A 57 -3.46 1.88 -18.05
CA GLU A 57 -3.74 3.29 -18.30
C GLU A 57 -5.25 3.56 -18.11
N PRO A 58 -5.64 4.66 -17.44
CA PRO A 58 -7.04 4.98 -17.18
C PRO A 58 -7.94 4.97 -18.41
N GLU A 59 -7.43 5.45 -19.54
CA GLU A 59 -8.11 5.58 -20.82
C GLU A 59 -8.46 4.21 -21.43
N ASN A 60 -7.69 3.18 -21.08
CA ASN A 60 -7.83 1.84 -21.61
C ASN A 60 -8.69 0.93 -20.73
N ILE A 61 -9.06 1.36 -19.51
CA ILE A 61 -9.98 0.61 -18.63
C ILE A 61 -11.34 0.40 -19.33
N LYS A 62 -11.84 1.41 -20.04
CA LYS A 62 -13.11 1.33 -20.78
C LYS A 62 -13.01 0.46 -22.05
N LYS A 63 -11.80 0.23 -22.58
CA LYS A 63 -11.59 -0.53 -23.83
C LYS A 63 -11.64 -2.05 -23.64
N GLY A 64 -11.62 -2.54 -22.40
CA GLY A 64 -12.11 -3.86 -22.00
C GLY A 64 -11.43 -5.09 -22.58
N LYS A 65 -10.40 -4.92 -23.43
CA LYS A 65 -9.65 -6.00 -24.05
C LYS A 65 -8.18 -5.82 -23.72
N TYR A 66 -7.73 -6.62 -22.77
CA TYR A 66 -6.32 -6.83 -22.50
C TYR A 66 -6.00 -8.29 -22.76
N GLU A 67 -5.18 -8.54 -23.77
CA GLU A 67 -4.50 -9.82 -23.90
C GLU A 67 -3.29 -9.77 -22.98
N TRP A 68 -3.19 -10.78 -22.11
CA TRP A 68 -2.04 -10.99 -21.26
C TRP A 68 -1.20 -12.11 -21.85
N ASP A 69 0.10 -11.90 -21.89
CA ASP A 69 1.04 -12.97 -22.20
C ASP A 69 0.94 -14.05 -21.12
N ASN A 70 1.09 -15.30 -21.55
CA ASN A 70 1.22 -16.41 -20.62
C ASN A 70 2.60 -16.34 -19.96
N TRP A 71 2.66 -15.73 -18.78
CA TRP A 71 3.89 -15.68 -17.99
C TRP A 71 4.43 -17.06 -17.64
N LYS A 72 5.76 -17.14 -17.60
CA LYS A 72 6.47 -18.29 -17.04
C LYS A 72 6.24 -18.33 -15.52
N GLN A 73 6.39 -19.52 -14.95
CA GLN A 73 6.21 -19.71 -13.51
C GLN A 73 7.21 -18.85 -12.70
N GLU A 74 8.43 -18.71 -13.20
CA GLU A 74 9.48 -17.88 -12.60
C GLU A 74 9.08 -16.40 -12.48
N GLU A 75 8.38 -15.85 -13.48
CA GLU A 75 7.87 -14.48 -13.43
C GLU A 75 6.75 -14.33 -12.40
N VAL A 76 5.84 -15.31 -12.34
CA VAL A 76 4.78 -15.34 -11.32
C VAL A 76 5.39 -15.43 -9.93
N ASP A 77 6.40 -16.27 -9.74
CA ASP A 77 7.11 -16.45 -8.46
C ASP A 77 7.84 -15.16 -8.04
N HIS A 78 8.47 -14.47 -9.00
CA HIS A 78 9.07 -13.16 -8.77
C HIS A 78 8.04 -12.14 -8.25
N TYR A 79 6.90 -12.01 -8.94
CA TYR A 79 5.85 -11.08 -8.52
C TYR A 79 5.21 -11.47 -7.18
N ARG A 80 5.16 -12.76 -6.81
CA ARG A 80 4.73 -13.17 -5.46
C ARG A 80 5.64 -12.55 -4.40
N VAL A 81 6.94 -12.68 -4.57
CA VAL A 81 7.93 -12.15 -3.62
C VAL A 81 7.86 -10.63 -3.56
N GLU A 82 7.78 -9.97 -4.72
CA GLU A 82 7.68 -8.51 -4.81
C GLU A 82 6.43 -7.98 -4.10
N TYR A 83 5.24 -8.46 -4.49
CA TYR A 83 3.98 -7.97 -3.93
C TYR A 83 3.79 -8.35 -2.46
N ALA A 84 4.20 -9.54 -2.04
CA ALA A 84 4.21 -9.89 -0.61
C ALA A 84 5.12 -8.95 0.18
N SER A 85 6.29 -8.61 -0.35
CA SER A 85 7.20 -7.64 0.27
C SER A 85 6.55 -6.26 0.37
N TRP A 86 5.91 -5.76 -0.69
CA TRP A 86 5.23 -4.47 -0.66
C TRP A 86 4.11 -4.42 0.38
N ILE A 87 3.33 -5.50 0.51
CA ILE A 87 2.25 -5.60 1.50
C ILE A 87 2.85 -5.56 2.92
N LEU A 88 3.79 -6.45 3.21
CA LEU A 88 4.39 -6.59 4.53
C LEU A 88 5.16 -5.32 4.95
N PHE A 89 6.04 -4.82 4.08
CA PHE A 89 6.80 -3.61 4.39
C PHE A 89 5.92 -2.36 4.37
N GLY A 90 4.85 -2.32 3.58
CA GLY A 90 3.92 -1.19 3.55
C GLY A 90 3.20 -0.98 4.89
N GLU A 91 2.81 -2.06 5.57
CA GLU A 91 2.23 -2.00 6.91
C GLU A 91 3.29 -1.60 7.96
N MET A 92 4.44 -2.28 7.96
CA MET A 92 5.54 -1.96 8.86
C MET A 92 6.03 -0.51 8.73
N ASN A 93 6.11 0.01 7.51
CA ASN A 93 6.51 1.39 7.26
C ASN A 93 5.51 2.40 7.83
N LYS A 94 4.19 2.12 7.76
CA LYS A 94 3.17 2.98 8.36
C LYS A 94 3.28 3.03 9.88
N GLU A 95 3.50 1.87 10.52
CA GLU A 95 3.70 1.78 11.96
C GLU A 95 4.96 2.52 12.39
N ARG A 96 6.08 2.29 11.69
CA ARG A 96 7.33 3.03 11.91
C ARG A 96 7.11 4.54 11.80
N ASP A 97 6.48 5.00 10.72
CA ASP A 97 6.28 6.42 10.48
C ASP A 97 5.34 7.04 11.52
N GLN A 98 4.36 6.28 12.02
CA GLN A 98 3.51 6.70 13.14
C GLN A 98 4.30 6.82 14.44
N ALA A 99 5.11 5.83 14.79
CA ALA A 99 5.96 5.87 15.98
C ALA A 99 6.95 7.05 15.93
N ILE A 100 7.53 7.35 14.76
CA ILE A 100 8.38 8.53 14.56
C ILE A 100 7.60 9.82 14.79
N ARG A 101 6.39 9.94 14.24
CA ARG A 101 5.53 11.13 14.43
C ARG A 101 5.16 11.34 15.91
N GLU A 102 4.75 10.28 16.60
CA GLU A 102 4.39 10.33 18.02
C GLU A 102 5.58 10.70 18.90
N SER A 103 6.75 10.08 18.65
CA SER A 103 8.00 10.43 19.34
C SER A 103 8.37 11.91 19.15
N ASN A 104 8.28 12.43 17.92
CA ASN A 104 8.53 13.83 17.65
C ASN A 104 7.49 14.75 18.33
N ALA A 105 6.23 14.35 18.39
CA ALA A 105 5.19 15.11 19.10
C ALA A 105 5.48 15.18 20.61
N ILE A 106 5.94 14.09 21.22
CA ILE A 106 6.37 14.06 22.63
C ILE A 106 7.56 15.00 22.85
N ARG A 107 8.58 14.93 21.99
CA ARG A 107 9.76 15.82 22.06
C ARG A 107 9.40 17.31 21.91
N LEU A 108 8.43 17.61 21.06
CA LEU A 108 7.96 18.99 20.82
C LEU A 108 6.99 19.49 21.88
N SER A 109 6.24 18.60 22.53
CA SER A 109 5.47 18.96 23.71
C SER A 109 6.45 19.35 24.82
N LYS A 110 6.25 20.52 25.45
CA LYS A 110 7.04 20.90 26.61
C LYS A 110 6.95 19.76 27.64
N PRO A 111 8.08 19.25 28.17
CA PRO A 111 8.02 18.31 29.28
C PRO A 111 7.19 18.94 30.39
N SER A 112 6.34 18.12 31.02
CA SER A 112 5.51 18.53 32.17
C SER A 112 6.32 19.41 33.11
N SER A 113 5.73 20.48 33.65
CA SER A 113 6.39 21.33 34.65
C SER A 113 6.85 20.55 35.89
N VAL A 114 6.32 19.33 36.09
CA VAL A 114 6.79 18.37 37.10
C VAL A 114 8.19 17.82 36.77
N LEU A 115 8.50 17.56 35.50
CA LEU A 115 9.83 17.11 35.02
C LEU A 115 10.84 18.27 34.90
N LEU A 116 10.35 19.52 34.90
CA LEU A 116 11.16 20.74 34.93
C LEU A 116 11.32 21.31 36.35
N SER A 117 10.78 20.60 37.36
CA SER A 117 10.98 20.96 38.77
C SER A 117 12.46 20.84 39.14
N PRO A 118 13.06 21.83 39.81
CA PRO A 118 14.43 21.73 40.34
C PRO A 118 14.63 20.53 41.28
N PHE A 119 13.53 19.98 41.81
CA PHE A 119 13.52 18.84 42.72
C PHE A 119 13.44 17.47 42.02
N CYS A 120 13.20 17.43 40.71
CA CYS A 120 13.18 16.19 39.92
C CYS A 120 14.30 16.23 38.88
N GLN A 121 15.54 16.02 39.34
CA GLN A 121 16.67 15.80 38.44
C GLN A 121 16.66 14.34 37.99
N ILE A 122 16.39 14.11 36.70
CA ILE A 122 16.58 12.79 36.09
C ILE A 122 18.02 12.74 35.59
N ASN A 123 18.86 11.92 36.22
CA ASN A 123 20.23 11.73 35.80
C ASN A 123 20.31 10.60 34.77
N SER A 124 21.30 10.65 33.87
CA SER A 124 21.47 9.63 32.82
C SER A 124 21.67 8.21 33.38
N ALA A 125 22.11 8.08 34.64
CA ALA A 125 22.27 6.80 35.32
C ALA A 125 20.94 6.10 35.66
N ASP A 126 19.82 6.83 35.71
CA ASP A 126 18.50 6.28 36.07
C ASP A 126 17.80 5.56 34.90
N ILE A 127 18.36 5.64 33.68
CA ILE A 127 17.79 5.06 32.46
C ILE A 127 18.35 3.64 32.18
N GLU A 128 19.49 3.27 32.77
CA GLU A 128 20.20 2.02 32.44
C GLU A 128 19.85 0.83 33.35
N THR A 129 18.95 0.97 34.32
CA THR A 129 18.54 -0.15 35.20
C THR A 129 17.04 -0.41 35.11
N ALA A 130 16.64 -1.15 34.06
CA ALA A 130 15.37 -1.87 34.00
C ALA A 130 15.64 -3.36 33.82
#